data_AF-A0A4Q8QL43-F1
#
_entry.id   AF-A0A4Q8QL43-F1
#
_cell.length_a   1.000
_cell.length_b   1.000
_cell.length_c   1.000
_cell.angle_alpha   90.00
_cell.angle_beta   90.00
_cell.angle_gamma   90.00
#
_symmetry.space_group_name_H-M   'P 1'
#
loop_
_entity.id
_entity.type
_entity.pdbx_description
1 polymer ?
#
loop_
_entity_poly.entity_id
_entity_poly.type
_entity_poly.pdbx_seq_one_letter_code
_entity_poly.pdbx_strand_id
1 'polypeptide(L)' 'WGRIAAIRPRGDIDGLIAATAIVHDLILVTRNVGDFEDTGATVINPWEASA' A
#
# COMPACT_ATOMS: atom_id res chain seq x y z
N TRP A 1 -3.27 -9.64 -5.00
CA TRP A 1 -2.69 -9.79 -3.66
C TRP A 1 -1.64 -10.91 -3.59
N GLY A 2 -1.86 -12.11 -4.17
CA GLY A 2 -0.86 -13.20 -4.12
C GLY A 2 0.55 -12.82 -4.61
N ARG A 3 0.68 -12.05 -5.70
CA ARG A 3 1.98 -11.51 -6.15
C ARG A 3 2.62 -10.55 -5.14
N ILE A 4 1.82 -9.77 -4.41
CA ILE A 4 2.30 -8.80 -3.40
C ILE A 4 2.78 -9.55 -2.15
N ALA A 5 2.06 -10.59 -1.73
CA ALA A 5 2.43 -11.45 -0.62
C ALA A 5 3.73 -12.24 -0.88
N ALA A 6 4.01 -12.55 -2.15
CA ALA A 6 5.23 -13.24 -2.55
C ALA A 6 6.50 -12.37 -2.47
N ILE A 7 6.37 -11.03 -2.40
CA ILE A 7 7.53 -10.10 -2.33
C ILE A 7 8.20 -10.16 -0.95
N ARG A 8 7.39 -10.02 0.12
CA ARG A 8 7.81 -10.19 1.51
C ARG A 8 6.61 -10.48 2.41
N PRO A 9 6.81 -11.13 3.57
CA PRO A 9 5.78 -11.27 4.58
C PRO A 9 5.24 -9.91 5.03
N ARG A 10 3.92 -9.77 5.03
CA ARG A 10 3.15 -8.62 5.55
C ARG A 10 1.78 -9.11 6.01
N GLY A 11 0.96 -8.24 6.61
CA GLY A 11 -0.42 -8.59 6.93
C GLY A 11 -1.21 -8.92 5.66
N ASP A 12 -1.98 -10.02 5.68
CA ASP A 12 -2.82 -10.41 4.52
C ASP A 12 -3.76 -9.28 4.09
N ILE A 13 -4.23 -8.50 5.06
CA ILE A 13 -5.11 -7.35 4.85
C ILE A 13 -4.38 -6.24 4.07
N ASP A 14 -3.12 -5.93 4.41
CA ASP A 14 -2.35 -4.90 3.69
C ASP A 14 -2.12 -5.30 2.23
N GLY A 15 -1.86 -6.59 1.98
CA GLY A 15 -1.74 -7.13 0.63
C GLY A 15 -3.05 -7.03 -0.18
N LEU A 16 -4.21 -7.18 0.48
CA LEU A 16 -5.52 -7.01 -0.14
C LEU A 16 -5.86 -5.54 -0.40
N ILE A 17 -5.53 -4.65 0.55
CA ILE A 17 -5.69 -3.21 0.41
C ILE A 17 -4.86 -2.68 -0.76
N ALA A 18 -3.58 -3.03 -0.82
CA ALA A 18 -2.67 -2.64 -1.90
C ALA A 18 -3.15 -3.17 -3.27
N ALA A 19 -3.59 -4.43 -3.32
CA ALA A 19 -4.12 -5.02 -4.54
C ALA A 19 -5.37 -4.31 -5.04
N THR A 20 -6.27 -3.91 -4.12
CA THR A 20 -7.48 -3.15 -4.45
C THR A 20 -7.10 -1.80 -5.05
N ALA A 21 -6.17 -1.08 -4.40
CA ALA A 21 -5.72 0.21 -4.90
C ALA A 21 -5.13 0.12 -6.31
N ILE A 22 -4.28 -0.88 -6.58
CA ILE A 22 -3.67 -1.09 -7.90
C ILE A 22 -4.71 -1.45 -8.97
N VAL A 23 -5.65 -2.36 -8.68
CA VAL A 23 -6.65 -2.83 -9.66
C VAL A 23 -7.63 -1.72 -10.05
N HIS A 24 -7.90 -0.80 -9.13
CA HIS A 24 -8.87 0.28 -9.31
C HIS A 24 -8.23 1.66 -9.57
N ASP A 25 -6.92 1.71 -9.77
CA ASP A 25 -6.17 2.97 -10.00
C ASP A 25 -6.41 4.03 -8.90
N LEU A 26 -6.39 3.59 -7.64
CA LEU A 26 -6.58 4.42 -6.46
C LEU A 26 -5.24 4.79 -5.82
N ILE A 27 -5.25 5.90 -5.07
CA ILE A 27 -4.14 6.32 -4.22
C ILE A 27 -4.39 5.88 -2.78
N LEU A 28 -3.41 5.21 -2.17
CA LEU A 28 -3.47 4.79 -0.80
C LEU A 28 -3.07 5.92 0.14
N VAL A 29 -3.98 6.38 0.98
CA VAL A 29 -3.70 7.42 1.99
C VAL A 29 -3.53 6.74 3.35
N THR A 30 -2.29 6.72 3.87
CA THR A 30 -1.98 6.02 5.13
C THR A 30 -0.79 6.64 5.85
N ARG A 31 -0.73 6.50 7.17
CA ARG A 31 0.47 6.83 7.96
C ARG A 31 1.56 5.78 7.82
N ASN A 32 1.17 4.54 7.54
CA ASN A 32 2.05 3.38 7.57
C ASN A 32 2.62 3.09 6.19
N VAL A 33 3.41 4.02 5.65
CA VAL A 33 3.90 3.96 4.27
C VAL A 33 4.77 2.72 4.03
N GLY A 34 5.60 2.34 5.01
CA GLY A 34 6.56 1.23 4.91
C GLY A 34 5.93 -0.12 4.54
N ASP A 35 4.67 -0.34 4.90
CA ASP A 35 3.96 -1.58 4.55
C ASP A 35 3.47 -1.64 3.11
N PHE A 36 3.60 -0.55 2.36
CA PHE A 36 3.14 -0.42 0.99
C PHE A 36 4.23 -0.05 -0.03
N GLU A 37 5.43 0.35 0.41
CA GLU A 37 6.53 0.84 -0.44
C GLU A 37 6.90 -0.11 -1.60
N ASP A 38 6.93 -1.41 -1.34
CA ASP A 38 7.33 -2.45 -2.29
C ASP A 38 6.14 -3.12 -3.01
N THR A 39 4.92 -2.63 -2.77
CA THR A 39 3.71 -3.21 -3.38
C THR A 39 3.43 -2.71 -4.80
N GLY A 40 4.02 -1.58 -5.17
CA GLY A 40 3.75 -0.87 -6.42
C GLY A 40 2.48 0.01 -6.39
N ALA A 41 1.79 0.10 -5.26
CA ALA A 41 0.69 1.06 -5.09
C ALA A 41 1.21 2.48 -4.92
N THR A 42 0.47 3.48 -5.41
CA THR A 42 0.76 4.89 -5.12
C THR A 42 0.31 5.21 -3.71
N VAL A 43 1.20 5.74 -2.87
CA VAL A 43 0.95 5.99 -1.44
C VAL A 43 1.20 7.45 -1.10
N ILE A 44 0.31 8.04 -0.29
CA ILE A 44 0.45 9.37 0.29
C ILE A 44 0.39 9.25 1.82
N ASN A 45 1.36 9.85 2.50
CA ASN A 45 1.32 10.08 3.94
C ASN A 45 0.72 11.46 4.23
N PRO A 46 -0.55 11.57 4.69
CA PRO A 46 -1.16 12.88 4.90
C PRO A 46 -0.56 13.63 6.11
N TRP A 47 0.26 12.97 6.94
CA TRP A 47 0.98 13.61 8.04
C TRP A 47 2.29 14.27 7.60
N GLU A 48 2.82 13.94 6.42
CA GLU A 48 3.97 14.64 5.83
C GLU A 48 3.53 15.91 5.08
N ALA A 49 2.26 15.99 4.69
CA ALA A 49 1.71 17.11 3.93
C ALA A 49 1.34 18.34 4.78
N SER A 50 1.62 18.32 6.09
CA SER A 50 1.32 19.42 7.01
C SER A 50 2.61 20.10 7.49
N ALA A 51 2.90 21.25 6.88
CA ALA A 51 3.81 22.35 7.29
C ALA A 51 5.05 22.02 8.14
#